data_AF-A0A3C0C5S5-F1
#
_entry.id   AF-A0A3C0C5S5-F1
#
_cell.length_a   1.000
_cell.length_b   1.000
_cell.length_c   1.000
_cell.angle_alpha   90.00
_cell.angle_beta   90.00
_cell.angle_gamma   90.00
#
_symmetry.space_group_name_H-M   'P 1'
#
loop_
_entity.id
_entity.type
_entity.pdbx_description
1 polymer ?
#
loop_
_entity_poly.entity_id
_entity_poly.type
_entity_poly.pdbx_seq_one_letter_code
_entity_poly.pdbx_strand_id
1 'polypeptide(L)'
;MEVLLAVLPITIIVTILNFTITPLGADLYIRFIVGALLIVAGLTVFLLGVDIGITQIGNLMGASIAKTNRLLIVIAAGLILGFVISVAEPDLHILAQQVEN
;
A
#
# COMPACT_ATOMS: atom_id res chain seq x y z
N MET A 1 -4.43 -0.05 -12.87
CA MET A 1 -5.66 -0.79 -12.52
C MET A 1 -5.68 -1.19 -11.04
N GLU A 2 -4.55 -1.59 -10.49
CA GLU A 2 -4.43 -1.99 -9.08
C GLU A 2 -4.97 -0.95 -8.08
N VAL A 3 -4.59 0.32 -8.25
CA VAL A 3 -5.10 1.44 -7.43
C VAL A 3 -6.62 1.58 -7.51
N LEU A 4 -7.19 1.46 -8.71
CA LEU A 4 -8.63 1.60 -8.91
C LEU A 4 -9.38 0.46 -8.21
N LEU A 5 -8.87 -0.76 -8.27
CA LEU A 5 -9.47 -1.92 -7.60
C LEU A 5 -9.39 -1.81 -6.07
N ALA A 6 -8.42 -1.09 -5.52
CA ALA A 6 -8.34 -0.81 -4.08
C ALA A 6 -9.35 0.26 -3.62
N VAL A 7 -9.52 1.34 -4.39
CA VAL A 7 -10.33 2.50 -3.97
C VAL A 7 -11.81 2.37 -4.37
N LEU A 8 -12.10 1.75 -5.51
CA LEU A 8 -13.46 1.63 -6.07
C LEU A 8 -14.44 0.91 -5.13
N PRO A 9 -14.12 -0.25 -4.52
CA PRO A 9 -15.06 -0.95 -3.64
C PRO A 9 -15.49 -0.09 -2.45
N ILE A 10 -14.55 0.63 -1.83
CA ILE A 10 -14.81 1.53 -0.72
C ILE A 10 -15.71 2.70 -1.18
N THR A 11 -15.39 3.27 -2.35
CA THR A 11 -16.18 4.38 -2.94
C THR A 11 -17.61 3.96 -3.25
N ILE A 12 -17.80 2.73 -3.74
CA ILE A 12 -19.13 2.15 -3.99
C ILE A 12 -19.89 1.96 -2.68
N ILE A 13 -19.26 1.36 -1.67
CA ILE A 13 -19.90 1.14 -0.36
C ILE A 13 -20.35 2.47 0.24
N VAL A 14 -19.47 3.47 0.29
CA VAL A 14 -19.80 4.79 0.83
C VAL A 14 -20.93 5.45 0.03
N THR A 15 -20.94 5.29 -1.30
CA THR A 15 -22.01 5.83 -2.14
C THR A 15 -23.35 5.14 -1.85
N ILE A 16 -23.38 3.81 -1.73
CA ILE A 16 -24.60 3.08 -1.38
C ILE A 16 -25.11 3.51 0.00
N LEU A 17 -24.22 3.57 0.99
CA LEU A 17 -24.57 3.96 2.36
C LEU A 17 -25.09 5.41 2.42
N ASN A 18 -24.51 6.31 1.62
CA ASN A 18 -24.99 7.69 1.48
C ASN A 18 -26.44 7.74 0.98
N PHE A 19 -26.83 6.89 0.03
CA PHE A 19 -28.21 6.92 -0.50
C PHE A 19 -29.22 6.12 0.33
N THR A 20 -28.77 5.24 1.24
CA THR A 20 -29.66 4.28 1.92
C THR A 20 -29.77 4.49 3.42
N ILE A 21 -28.64 4.59 4.14
CA ILE A 21 -28.62 4.55 5.61
C ILE A 21 -28.30 5.93 6.18
N THR A 22 -27.25 6.57 5.65
CA THR A 22 -26.69 7.81 6.22
C THR A 22 -26.49 8.84 5.11
N PRO A 23 -27.54 9.59 4.73
CA PRO A 23 -27.41 10.67 3.74
C PRO A 23 -26.45 11.74 4.24
N LEU A 24 -25.29 11.81 3.59
CA LEU A 24 -24.29 12.83 3.80
C LEU A 24 -24.81 14.13 3.15
N GLY A 25 -24.55 15.26 3.78
CA GLY A 25 -24.76 16.55 3.14
C GLY A 25 -23.98 16.64 1.83
N ALA A 26 -24.55 17.31 0.82
CA ALA A 26 -23.97 17.37 -0.53
C ALA A 26 -22.50 17.85 -0.53
N ASP A 27 -22.14 18.81 0.33
CA ASP A 27 -20.76 19.28 0.50
C ASP A 27 -19.81 18.14 0.91
N LEU A 28 -20.19 17.34 1.90
CA LEU A 28 -19.36 16.25 2.41
C LEU A 28 -19.23 15.12 1.40
N TYR A 29 -20.31 14.78 0.68
CA TYR A 29 -20.26 13.75 -0.36
C TYR A 29 -19.39 14.17 -1.55
N ILE A 30 -19.49 15.43 -2.00
CA ILE A 30 -18.64 15.95 -3.09
C ILE A 30 -17.16 15.93 -2.67
N ARG A 31 -16.85 16.38 -1.44
CA ARG A 31 -15.49 16.31 -0.89
C ARG A 31 -14.95 14.88 -0.86
N PHE A 32 -15.78 13.92 -0.48
CA PHE A 32 -15.42 12.50 -0.51
C PHE A 32 -15.07 12.03 -1.92
N ILE A 33 -15.91 12.31 -2.92
CA ILE A 33 -15.66 11.91 -4.31
C ILE A 33 -14.38 12.56 -4.85
N VAL A 34 -14.18 13.86 -4.63
CA VAL A 34 -12.96 14.55 -5.04
C VAL A 34 -11.73 13.95 -4.33
N GLY A 35 -11.83 13.67 -3.03
CA GLY A 35 -10.78 13.00 -2.27
C GLY A 35 -10.44 11.62 -2.82
N ALA A 36 -11.44 10.80 -3.14
CA ALA A 36 -11.25 9.49 -3.74
C ALA A 36 -10.52 9.58 -5.09
N LEU A 37 -10.89 10.53 -5.95
CA LEU A 37 -10.19 10.79 -7.21
C LEU A 37 -8.74 11.23 -7.00
N LEU A 38 -8.48 12.11 -6.04
CA LEU A 38 -7.13 12.55 -5.69
C LEU A 38 -6.28 11.41 -5.14
N ILE A 39 -6.84 10.52 -4.32
CA ILE A 39 -6.15 9.31 -3.84
C ILE A 39 -5.79 8.40 -5.02
N VAL A 40 -6.73 8.17 -5.95
CA VAL A 40 -6.44 7.34 -7.13
C VAL A 40 -5.30 7.95 -7.96
N ALA A 41 -5.32 9.26 -8.20
CA ALA A 41 -4.25 9.94 -8.93
C ALA A 41 -2.91 9.86 -8.17
N GLY A 42 -2.91 10.19 -6.88
CA GLY A 42 -1.72 10.22 -6.03
C GLY A 42 -1.07 8.85 -5.87
N LEU A 43 -1.86 7.81 -5.56
CA LEU A 43 -1.39 6.44 -5.46
C LEU A 43 -0.89 5.90 -6.80
N THR A 44 -1.53 6.28 -7.91
CA THR A 44 -1.04 5.88 -9.25
C THR A 44 0.35 6.46 -9.52
N VAL A 45 0.55 7.75 -9.27
CA VAL A 45 1.87 8.39 -9.44
C VAL A 45 2.89 7.80 -8.48
N PHE A 46 2.50 7.56 -7.22
CA PHE A 46 3.36 6.95 -6.21
C PHE A 46 3.81 5.54 -6.62
N LEU A 47 2.89 4.64 -6.98
CA LEU A 47 3.22 3.27 -7.39
C LEU A 47 4.06 3.24 -8.66
N LEU A 48 3.77 4.12 -9.63
CA LEU A 48 4.62 4.27 -10.81
C LEU A 48 6.05 4.67 -10.42
N GLY A 49 6.20 5.58 -9.46
CA GLY A 49 7.51 5.97 -8.92
C GLY A 49 8.21 4.80 -8.21
N VAL A 50 7.47 3.99 -7.46
CA VAL A 50 7.99 2.77 -6.80
C VAL A 50 8.47 1.76 -7.85
N ASP A 51 7.69 1.52 -8.90
CA ASP A 51 8.01 0.54 -9.95
C ASP A 51 9.27 0.91 -10.74
N ILE A 52 9.44 2.20 -11.04
CA ILE A 52 10.61 2.70 -11.78
C ILE A 52 11.83 2.80 -10.87
N GLY A 53 11.64 3.16 -9.59
CA GLY A 53 12.72 3.36 -8.63
C GLY A 53 13.01 2.12 -7.78
N ILE A 54 12.21 1.95 -6.73
CA ILE A 54 12.46 1.00 -5.64
C ILE A 54 12.46 -0.45 -6.15
N THR A 55 11.48 -0.82 -6.99
CA THR A 55 11.36 -2.19 -7.53
C THR A 55 12.58 -2.56 -8.38
N GLN A 56 13.09 -1.65 -9.22
CA GLN A 56 14.31 -1.90 -10.00
C GLN A 56 15.53 -2.08 -9.10
N ILE A 57 15.69 -1.25 -8.06
CA ILE A 57 16.77 -1.36 -7.09
C ILE A 57 16.71 -2.72 -6.38
N GLY A 58 15.53 -3.13 -5.92
CA GLY A 58 15.31 -4.42 -5.28
C GLY A 58 15.70 -5.60 -6.18
N ASN A 59 15.32 -5.55 -7.47
CA ASN A 59 15.65 -6.59 -8.45
C ASN A 59 17.17 -6.69 -8.70
N LEU A 60 17.86 -5.56 -8.86
CA LEU A 60 19.31 -5.53 -9.09
C LEU A 60 20.09 -6.01 -7.87
N MET A 61 19.69 -5.58 -6.67
CA MET A 61 20.26 -6.05 -5.41
C MET A 61 20.03 -7.56 -5.23
N GLY A 62 18.80 -8.02 -5.41
CA GLY A 62 18.43 -9.43 -5.31
C GLY A 62 19.20 -10.32 -6.29
N ALA A 63 19.33 -9.89 -7.55
CA ALA A 63 20.10 -10.61 -8.56
C ALA A 63 21.59 -10.69 -8.20
N SER A 64 22.16 -9.63 -7.62
CA SER A 64 23.56 -9.60 -7.20
C SER A 64 23.81 -10.52 -6.00
N ILE A 65 22.89 -10.55 -5.04
CA ILE A 65 22.93 -11.46 -3.89
C ILE A 65 22.79 -12.92 -4.36
N ALA A 66 21.84 -13.22 -5.25
CA ALA A 66 21.63 -14.55 -5.80
C ALA A 66 22.85 -15.08 -6.58
N LYS A 67 23.57 -14.21 -7.29
CA LYS A 67 24.82 -14.56 -8.00
C LYS A 67 25.96 -15.03 -7.08
N THR A 68 25.89 -14.75 -5.78
CA THR A 68 26.92 -15.16 -4.81
C THR A 68 27.00 -16.69 -4.66
N ASN A 69 26.00 -17.44 -5.13
CA ASN A 69 25.91 -18.92 -5.09
C ASN A 69 26.09 -19.54 -3.69
N ARG A 70 25.90 -18.73 -2.63
CA ARG A 70 25.96 -19.12 -1.23
C ARG A 70 24.55 -19.05 -0.65
N LEU A 71 23.89 -20.21 -0.55
CA LEU A 71 22.51 -20.31 -0.05
C LEU A 71 22.30 -19.58 1.29
N LEU A 72 23.24 -19.69 2.22
CA LEU A 72 23.18 -19.00 3.52
C LEU A 72 23.10 -17.48 3.40
N ILE A 73 23.81 -16.88 2.44
CA ILE A 73 23.80 -15.43 2.23
C ILE A 73 22.45 -14.98 1.67
N VAL A 74 21.87 -15.76 0.75
CA VAL A 74 20.55 -15.48 0.17
C VAL A 74 19.46 -15.55 1.25
N ILE A 75 19.49 -16.60 2.08
CA ILE A 75 18.52 -16.78 3.18
C ILE A 75 18.67 -15.65 4.21
N ALA A 76 19.88 -15.36 4.66
CA ALA A 76 20.11 -14.31 5.66
C ALA A 76 19.70 -12.93 5.14
N ALA A 77 20.05 -12.60 3.89
CA ALA A 77 19.69 -11.32 3.29
C ALA A 77 18.17 -11.19 3.10
N GLY A 78 17.50 -12.24 2.62
CA GLY A 78 16.04 -12.25 2.47
C GLY A 78 15.32 -12.11 3.80
N LEU A 79 15.82 -12.78 4.86
CA LEU A 79 15.26 -12.68 6.20
C LEU A 79 15.43 -11.28 6.79
N ILE A 80 16.61 -10.68 6.66
CA ILE A 80 16.87 -9.31 7.14
C ILE A 80 16.00 -8.30 6.36
N LEU A 81 15.97 -8.39 5.03
CA LEU A 81 15.13 -7.50 4.21
C LEU A 81 13.65 -7.64 4.54
N GLY A 82 13.14 -8.87 4.62
CA GLY A 82 11.75 -9.13 4.99
C GLY A 82 11.41 -8.58 6.37
N PHE A 83 12.29 -8.79 7.35
CA PHE A 83 12.12 -8.25 8.70
C PHE A 83 12.09 -6.72 8.70
N VAL A 84 13.03 -6.06 8.00
CA VAL A 84 13.07 -4.61 7.90
C VAL A 84 11.82 -4.06 7.22
N ILE A 85 11.33 -4.71 6.15
CA ILE A 85 10.10 -4.29 5.47
C ILE A 85 8.90 -4.41 6.42
N SER A 86 8.75 -5.52 7.14
CA SER A 86 7.65 -5.71 8.09
C SER A 86 7.70 -4.73 9.26
N VAL A 87 8.89 -4.39 9.76
CA VAL A 87 9.04 -3.37 10.81
C VAL A 87 8.80 -1.96 10.26
N ALA A 88 9.11 -1.71 8.99
CA ALA A 88 8.82 -0.42 8.37
C ALA A 88 7.33 -0.21 8.08
N GLU A 89 6.52 -1.28 8.08
CA GLU A 89 5.08 -1.22 7.82
C GLU A 89 4.36 -0.59 9.03
N PRO A 90 3.83 0.65 8.89
CA PRO A 90 3.26 1.38 10.02
C PRO A 90 1.98 0.72 10.55
N ASP A 91 1.21 0.05 9.68
CA ASP A 91 -0.03 -0.63 10.07
C ASP A 91 0.25 -1.74 11.09
N LEU A 92 1.38 -2.45 10.97
CA LEU A 92 1.78 -3.49 11.90
C LEU A 92 2.12 -2.92 13.28
N HIS A 93 2.71 -1.71 13.34
CA HIS A 93 2.93 -1.00 14.60
C HIS A 93 1.61 -0.59 15.25
N ILE A 94 0.64 -0.09 14.49
CA ILE A 94 -0.68 0.25 15.02
C ILE A 94 -1.38 -1.00 15.58
N LEU A 95 -1.35 -2.11 14.85
CA LEU A 95 -1.90 -3.40 15.30
C LEU A 95 -1.21 -3.91 16.57
N ALA A 96 0.12 -3.81 16.65
CA ALA A 96 0.87 -4.21 17.85
C ALA A 96 0.44 -3.38 19.07
N GLN A 97 0.26 -2.06 18.92
CA GLN A 97 -0.24 -1.18 19.98
C GLN A 97 -1.68 -1.51 20.39
N GLN A 98 -2.51 -2.04 19.49
CA GLN A 98 -3.88 -2.45 19.82
C GLN A 98 -3.92 -3.72 20.68
N VAL A 99 -2.96 -4.63 20.53
CA VAL A 99 -2.88 -5.90 21.28
C VAL A 99 -2.29 -5.71 22.67
N GLU A 100 -1.50 -4.66 22.89
CA GLU A 100 -0.89 -4.35 24.20
C GLU A 100 -1.90 -3.78 25.22
N ASN A 101 -3.17 -3.59 24.84
CA ASN A 101 -4.25 -3.13 25.71
C ASN A 101 -5.22 -4.25 26.13
#